data_AF-A0A0L0ULD3-F1
#
_entry.id   AF-A0A0L0ULD3-F1
#
_cell.length_a   1.000
_cell.length_b   1.000
_cell.length_c   1.000
_cell.angle_alpha   90.00
_cell.angle_beta   90.00
_cell.angle_gamma   90.00
#
_symmetry.space_group_name_H-M   'P 1'
#
loop_
_entity.id
_entity.type
_entity.pdbx_description
1 polymer ?
#
loop_
_entity_poly.entity_id
_entity_poly.type
_entity_poly.pdbx_seq_one_letter_code
_entity_poly.pdbx_strand_id
1 'polypeptide(L)' 'MELGTDTPAIWAALHKAHQDCSAGGCMYWLRRLVTTKITGEDIKSHIDAMSTNSERLTALITKAKPLTVADIHATGL' A
#
# COMPACT_ATOMS: atom_id res chain seq x y z
N MET A 1 -3.72 22.24 -12.17
CA MET A 1 -2.87 21.17 -12.76
C MET A 1 -3.83 20.12 -13.28
N GLU A 2 -4.07 20.14 -14.58
CA GLU A 2 -4.99 19.21 -15.24
C GLU A 2 -4.40 17.80 -15.14
N LEU A 3 -5.12 16.88 -14.49
CA LEU A 3 -4.78 15.45 -14.47
C LEU A 3 -5.12 14.88 -15.85
N GLY A 4 -4.24 15.16 -16.81
CA GLY A 4 -4.29 14.62 -18.16
C GLY A 4 -4.17 13.10 -18.15
N THR A 5 -4.89 12.47 -19.08
CA THR A 5 -5.06 11.05 -19.32
C THR A 5 -3.77 10.34 -19.76
N ASP A 6 -2.72 10.38 -18.95
CA ASP A 6 -1.43 9.75 -19.26
C ASP A 6 -1.32 8.42 -18.49
N THR A 7 -2.03 7.41 -19.00
CA THR A 7 -2.09 6.04 -18.45
C THR A 7 -0.72 5.46 -18.09
N PRO A 8 0.35 5.66 -18.89
CA PRO A 8 1.70 5.19 -18.54
C PRO A 8 2.28 5.87 -17.28
N ALA A 9 2.05 7.18 -17.10
CA ALA A 9 2.55 7.92 -15.95
C ALA A 9 1.83 7.50 -14.66
N ILE A 10 0.52 7.25 -14.74
CA ILE A 10 -0.29 6.72 -13.63
C ILE A 10 0.21 5.32 -13.23
N TRP A 11 0.48 4.45 -14.21
CA TRP A 11 1.00 3.11 -13.96
C TRP A 11 2.39 3.13 -13.31
N ALA A 12 3.28 4.00 -13.80
CA ALA A 12 4.62 4.18 -13.24
C ALA A 12 4.56 4.70 -11.79
N ALA A 13 3.68 5.65 -11.49
CA ALA A 13 3.48 6.17 -10.15
C ALA A 13 2.93 5.09 -9.19
N LEU A 14 1.95 4.29 -9.64
CA LEU A 14 1.40 3.18 -8.85
C LEU A 14 2.44 2.09 -8.60
N HIS A 15 3.21 1.71 -9.63
CA HIS A 15 4.28 0.73 -9.52
C HIS A 15 5.39 1.21 -8.58
N LYS A 16 5.74 2.51 -8.64
CA LYS A 16 6.72 3.11 -7.72
C LYS A 16 6.20 3.10 -6.28
N ALA A 17 4.94 3.48 -6.05
CA ALA A 17 4.34 3.43 -4.71
C ALA A 17 4.31 2.00 -4.13
N HIS A 18 4.19 0.98 -4.98
CA HIS A 18 4.22 -0.43 -4.58
C HIS A 18 5.59 -0.91 -4.08
N GLN A 19 6.67 -0.26 -4.53
CA GLN A 19 8.07 -0.66 -4.26
C GLN A 19 8.85 0.34 -3.39
N ASP A 20 8.27 1.49 -3.07
CA ASP A 20 8.95 2.54 -2.33
C ASP A 20 8.85 2.29 -0.82
N CYS A 21 9.99 2.24 -0.13
CA CYS A 21 10.04 2.17 1.33
C CYS A 21 9.67 3.50 2.00
N SER A 22 9.21 4.53 1.26
CA SER A 22 8.70 5.78 1.83
C SER A 22 7.46 5.57 2.70
N ALA A 23 7.15 6.59 3.51
CA ALA A 23 5.90 6.62 4.27
C ALA A 23 4.67 6.37 3.36
N GLY A 24 4.69 6.89 2.12
CA GLY A 24 3.63 6.69 1.15
C GLY A 24 3.45 5.23 0.70
N GLY A 25 4.54 4.51 0.44
CA GLY A 25 4.48 3.09 0.08
C GLY A 25 4.02 2.21 1.24
N CYS A 26 4.52 2.48 2.46
CA CYS A 26 4.03 1.82 3.67
C CYS A 26 2.53 2.09 3.88
N MET A 27 2.07 3.33 3.71
CA MET A 27 0.65 3.66 3.85
C MET A 27 -0.24 3.06 2.77
N TYR A 28 0.25 2.92 1.53
CA TYR A 28 -0.50 2.26 0.47
C TYR A 28 -0.85 0.81 0.88
N TRP A 29 0.15 0.06 1.36
CA TRP A 29 -0.04 -1.31 1.79
C TRP A 29 -0.86 -1.44 3.07
N LEU A 30 -0.64 -0.55 4.04
CA LEU A 30 -1.46 -0.47 5.24
C LEU A 30 -2.93 -0.20 4.89
N ARG A 31 -3.20 0.77 4.00
CA ARG A 31 -4.54 1.09 3.52
C ARG A 31 -5.18 -0.12 2.85
N ARG A 32 -4.48 -0.79 1.93
CA ARG A 32 -5.00 -2.01 1.29
C ARG A 32 -5.32 -3.08 2.33
N LEU A 33 -4.44 -3.31 3.31
CA LEU A 33 -4.67 -4.31 4.34
C LEU A 33 -5.95 -4.03 5.13
N VAL A 34 -6.17 -2.78 5.57
CA VAL A 34 -7.36 -2.43 6.37
C VAL A 34 -8.65 -2.25 5.56
N THR A 35 -8.55 -1.96 4.25
CA THR A 35 -9.74 -1.78 3.39
C THR A 35 -10.08 -3.02 2.55
N THR A 36 -9.25 -4.06 2.54
CA THR A 36 -9.56 -5.30 1.81
C THR A 36 -10.78 -5.94 2.47
N LYS A 37 -11.89 -5.95 1.74
CA LYS A 37 -13.12 -6.62 2.17
C LYS A 37 -13.18 -8.00 1.54
N ILE A 38 -13.85 -8.92 2.22
CA ILE A 38 -14.23 -10.18 1.59
C ILE A 38 -15.26 -9.89 0.50
N THR A 39 -15.04 -10.45 -0.69
CA THR A 39 -15.96 -10.37 -1.82
C THR A 39 -16.41 -11.78 -2.18
N GLY A 40 -17.70 -12.08 -2.05
CA GLY A 40 -18.23 -13.42 -2.25
C GLY A 40 -17.90 -14.36 -1.08
N GLU A 41 -17.82 -15.66 -1.37
CA GLU A 41 -17.71 -16.72 -0.35
C GLU A 41 -16.30 -17.33 -0.27
N ASP A 42 -15.35 -16.89 -1.10
CA ASP A 42 -13.98 -17.42 -1.10
C ASP A 42 -13.12 -16.76 -0.02
N ILE A 43 -13.28 -17.27 1.20
CA ILE A 43 -12.51 -16.87 2.37
C ILE A 43 -11.01 -17.15 2.19
N LYS A 44 -10.66 -18.24 1.48
CA LYS A 44 -9.25 -18.62 1.31
C LYS A 44 -8.51 -17.58 0.46
N SER A 45 -9.07 -17.21 -0.68
CA SER A 45 -8.50 -16.16 -1.53
C SER A 45 -8.43 -14.80 -0.81
N HIS A 46 -9.39 -14.51 0.08
CA HIS A 46 -9.34 -13.31 0.91
C HIS A 46 -8.17 -13.33 1.90
N ILE A 47 -7.95 -14.45 2.60
CA ILE A 47 -6.82 -14.64 3.52
C ILE A 47 -5.49 -14.52 2.76
N ASP A 48 -5.37 -15.14 1.59
CA ASP A 48 -4.17 -15.08 0.76
C ASP A 48 -3.86 -13.64 0.33
N ALA A 49 -4.89 -12.85 0.00
CA ALA A 49 -4.74 -11.43 -0.32
C ALA A 49 -4.30 -10.59 0.89
N MET A 50 -4.85 -10.85 2.09
CA MET A 50 -4.43 -10.19 3.32
C MET A 50 -2.97 -10.54 3.69
N SER A 51 -2.57 -11.81 3.55
CA SER A 51 -1.19 -12.26 3.79
C SER A 51 -0.23 -11.53 2.86
N THR A 52 -0.54 -11.49 1.56
CA THR A 52 0.27 -10.79 0.56
C THR A 52 0.44 -9.31 0.89
N ASN A 53 -0.62 -8.62 1.29
CA ASN A 53 -0.55 -7.20 1.70
C ASN A 53 0.33 -7.01 2.94
N SER A 54 0.22 -7.92 3.93
CA SER A 54 1.01 -7.90 5.17
C SER A 54 2.50 -8.15 4.91
N GLU A 55 2.83 -9.12 4.06
CA GLU A 55 4.21 -9.41 3.64
C GLU A 55 4.84 -8.21 2.94
N ARG A 56 4.10 -7.57 2.03
CA ARG A 56 4.58 -6.37 1.33
C ARG A 56 4.78 -5.19 2.27
N LEU A 57 3.87 -4.96 3.22
CA LEU A 57 4.05 -3.93 4.25
C LEU A 57 5.30 -4.21 5.11
N THR A 58 5.45 -5.45 5.58
CA THR A 58 6.55 -5.85 6.46
C THR A 58 7.90 -5.75 5.76
N ALA A 59 7.96 -6.03 4.46
CA ALA A 59 9.18 -5.89 3.66
C ALA A 59 9.68 -4.43 3.57
N LEU A 60 8.78 -3.44 3.70
CA LEU A 60 9.14 -2.01 3.65
C LEU A 60 9.52 -1.45 5.04
N ILE A 61 9.00 -2.04 6.11
CA ILE A 61 9.28 -1.65 7.49
C ILE A 61 10.59 -2.31 7.94
N THR A 62 11.63 -1.49 8.12
CA THR A 62 12.94 -1.98 8.60
C THR A 62 13.32 -1.30 9.90
N LYS A 63 14.28 -1.85 10.66
CA LYS A 63 14.79 -1.18 11.86
C LYS A 63 15.35 0.22 11.56
N ALA A 64 15.95 0.40 10.39
CA ALA A 64 16.49 1.69 9.95
C ALA A 64 15.40 2.68 9.51
N LYS A 65 14.22 2.16 9.14
CA LYS A 65 13.08 2.94 8.65
C LYS A 65 11.78 2.36 9.21
N PRO A 66 11.50 2.58 10.50
CA PRO A 66 10.25 2.13 11.10
C PRO A 66 9.08 2.95 10.53
N LEU A 67 7.89 2.35 10.49
CA LEU A 67 6.66 3.12 10.26
C LEU A 67 6.25 3.75 11.59
N THR A 68 6.26 5.09 11.66
CA THR A 68 5.91 5.83 12.87
C THR A 68 4.52 6.45 12.78
N VAL A 69 3.98 6.87 13.93
CA VAL A 69 2.73 7.65 13.97
C VAL A 69 2.85 8.96 13.19
N ALA A 70 4.04 9.59 13.21
CA ALA A 70 4.30 10.80 12.45
C ALA A 70 4.20 10.54 10.93
N ASP A 71 4.72 9.40 10.45
CA ASP A 71 4.61 8.99 9.05
C ASP A 71 3.14 8.81 8.64
N ILE A 72 2.33 8.16 9.50
CA ILE A 72 0.89 7.94 9.27
C ILE A 72 0.14 9.27 9.20
N HIS A 73 0.44 10.22 10.08
CA HIS A 73 -0.20 11.54 10.07
C HIS A 73 0.28 12.41 8.89
N ALA A 74 1.55 12.34 8.53
CA ALA A 74 2.13 13.13 7.44
C ALA A 74 1.64 12.69 6.04
N THR A 75 1.24 11.45 5.92
CA THR A 75 0.59 10.88 4.72
C THR A 75 -0.93 10.85 4.84
N GLY A 76 -1.46 11.56 5.85
CA GLY A 76 -2.87 11.65 6.18
C GLY A 76 -3.75 12.02 4.98
N LEU A 77 -4.64 11.06 4.69
CA LEU A 77 -5.92 11.10 3.97
C LEU A 77 -6.45 12.45 3.50
#